data_AF-A0A6V7KEW7-F1
#
_entry.id   AF-A0A6V7KEW7-F1
#
_cell.length_a   1.000
_cell.length_b   1.000
_cell.length_c   1.000
_cell.angle_alpha   90.00
_cell.angle_beta   90.00
_cell.angle_gamma   90.00
#
_symmetry.space_group_name_H-M   'P 1'
#
loop_
_entity.id
_entity.type
_entity.pdbx_description
1 polymer ?
#
loop_
_entity_poly.entity_id
_entity_poly.type
_entity_poly.pdbx_seq_one_letter_code
_entity_poly.pdbx_strand_id
1 'polypeptide(L)'
;YIYATTVMYMGTPMVPKILDHFLPLNESRPTIFLYEAEYLVDRVAYKDWILLHSYIITPFPATIVVAFDSLYANFADHACCIFLLT
;
A
#
# COMPACT_ATOMS: atom_id res chain seq x y z
N TYR A 1 9.37 9.12 -2.98
CA TYR A 1 8.31 9.55 -2.06
C TYR A 1 7.17 8.53 -2.02
N ILE A 2 6.47 8.27 -3.13
CA ILE A 2 5.29 7.38 -3.19
C ILE A 2 5.56 5.99 -2.59
N TYR A 3 6.64 5.31 -3.01
CA TYR A 3 6.97 3.98 -2.45
C TYR A 3 7.30 4.02 -0.95
N ALA A 4 7.97 5.07 -0.48
CA ALA A 4 8.29 5.22 0.94
C ALA A 4 7.02 5.40 1.78
N THR A 5 6.07 6.21 1.32
CA THR A 5 4.78 6.38 2.00
C THR A 5 3.96 5.09 1.97
N THR A 6 3.98 4.34 0.87
CA THR A 6 3.31 3.03 0.78
C THR A 6 3.91 2.03 1.78
N VAL A 7 5.23 1.96 1.93
CA VAL A 7 5.89 1.09 2.91
C VAL A 7 5.55 1.50 4.34
N MET A 8 5.57 2.80 4.66
CA MET A 8 5.19 3.28 5.99
C MET A 8 3.72 2.94 6.31
N TYR A 9 2.82 3.10 5.35
CA TYR A 9 1.41 2.73 5.49
C TYR A 9 1.22 1.22 5.71
N MET A 10 1.98 0.38 5.00
CA MET A 10 2.02 -1.07 5.23
C MET A 10 2.55 -1.45 6.61
N GLY A 11 3.35 -0.61 7.27
CA GLY A 11 3.80 -0.87 8.64
C GLY A 11 2.68 -0.84 9.69
N THR A 12 1.53 -0.23 9.39
CA THR A 12 0.47 0.02 10.38
C THR A 12 -0.08 -1.25 11.07
N PRO A 13 -0.34 -2.38 10.38
CA PRO A 13 -0.82 -3.61 11.02
C PRO A 13 0.27 -4.37 11.78
N MET A 14 1.56 -4.05 11.55
CA MET A 14 2.67 -4.65 12.30
C MET A 14 2.87 -4.00 13.67
N VAL A 15 2.48 -2.73 13.84
CA VAL A 15 2.59 -2.00 15.11
C VAL A 15 2.01 -2.78 16.30
N PRO A 16 0.76 -3.28 16.28
CA PRO A 16 0.21 -4.04 17.40
C PRO A 16 0.98 -5.34 17.65
N LYS A 17 1.43 -6.05 16.60
CA LYS A 17 2.20 -7.30 16.74
C LYS A 17 3.56 -7.08 17.40
N ILE A 18 4.25 -6.01 17.01
CA ILE A 18 5.52 -5.59 17.61
C ILE A 18 5.29 -5.20 19.07
N LEU A 19 4.23 -4.44 19.33
CA LEU A 19 3.93 -3.96 20.67
C LEU A 19 3.45 -5.08 21.61
N ASP A 20 2.81 -6.13 21.10
CA ASP A 20 2.49 -7.32 21.88
C ASP A 20 3.74 -8.11 22.32
N HIS A 21 4.83 -8.03 21.55
CA HIS A 21 6.10 -8.64 21.91
C HIS A 21 6.86 -7.84 22.99
N PHE A 22 6.88 -6.52 22.88
CA PHE A 22 7.64 -5.65 23.80
C PHE A 22 6.85 -5.19 25.02
N LEU A 23 5.53 -5.01 24.88
CA LEU A 23 4.63 -4.48 25.91
C LEU A 23 3.29 -5.24 25.88
N PRO A 24 3.29 -6.50 26.36
CA PRO A 24 2.09 -7.34 26.38
C PRO A 24 1.01 -6.73 27.28
N LEU A 25 -0.23 -6.73 26.80
CA LEU A 25 -1.42 -6.37 27.57
C LEU A 25 -2.12 -7.63 28.08
N ASN A 26 -2.91 -7.49 29.14
CA ASN A 26 -3.77 -8.57 29.64
C ASN A 26 -4.93 -8.89 28.68
N GLU A 27 -5.27 -7.94 27.79
CA GLU A 27 -6.33 -8.06 26.79
C GLU A 27 -5.71 -8.03 25.38
N SER A 28 -6.34 -8.70 24.42
CA SER A 28 -5.89 -8.70 23.02
C SER A 28 -6.04 -7.32 22.38
N ARG A 29 -4.99 -6.82 21.71
CA ARG A 29 -5.08 -5.54 20.97
C ARG A 29 -6.06 -5.63 19.78
N PRO A 30 -6.75 -4.52 19.46
CA PRO A 30 -7.60 -4.47 18.27
C PRO A 30 -6.77 -4.70 17.01
N THR A 31 -7.37 -5.41 16.06
CA THR A 31 -6.75 -5.65 14.76
C THR A 31 -6.82 -4.38 13.93
N ILE A 32 -5.66 -3.95 13.43
CA ILE A 32 -5.57 -2.86 12.46
C ILE A 32 -5.50 -3.50 11.07
N PHE A 33 -6.46 -3.20 10.20
CA PHE A 33 -6.40 -3.52 8.77
C PHE A 33 -5.79 -2.33 8.03
N LEU A 34 -5.18 -2.58 6.87
CA LEU A 34 -4.66 -1.51 6.01
C LEU A 34 -5.79 -0.56 5.60
N TYR A 35 -6.84 -1.11 5.00
CA TYR A 35 -8.01 -0.38 4.55
C TYR A 35 -9.28 -1.18 4.86
N GLU A 36 -10.40 -0.49 4.96
CA GLU A 36 -11.70 -1.14 5.09
C GLU A 36 -12.19 -1.58 3.71
N ALA A 37 -12.25 -2.90 3.49
CA ALA A 37 -12.88 -3.50 2.32
C ALA A 37 -13.81 -4.63 2.74
N GLU A 38 -14.93 -4.76 2.02
CA GLU A 38 -15.91 -5.81 2.23
C GLU A 38 -15.52 -7.04 1.41
N TYR A 39 -15.05 -8.09 2.09
CA TYR A 39 -14.60 -9.32 1.45
C TYR A 39 -15.69 -10.39 1.31
N LEU A 40 -16.93 -10.09 1.72
CA LEU A 40 -18.07 -11.04 1.75
C LEU A 40 -17.76 -12.38 2.47
N VAL A 41 -16.76 -12.37 3.34
CA VAL A 41 -16.34 -13.49 4.20
C VAL A 41 -16.27 -13.02 5.64
N ASP A 42 -16.30 -13.97 6.59
CA ASP A 42 -16.13 -13.66 8.00
C ASP A 42 -14.73 -13.06 8.25
N ARG A 43 -14.71 -11.79 8.68
CA ARG A 43 -13.47 -11.05 8.95
C ARG A 43 -12.69 -11.63 10.14
N VAL A 44 -13.38 -12.26 11.09
CA VAL A 44 -12.73 -12.81 12.29
C VAL A 44 -12.01 -14.10 11.93
N ALA A 45 -12.67 -15.00 11.20
CA ALA A 45 -12.08 -16.27 10.77
C ALA A 45 -10.96 -16.11 9.72
N TYR A 46 -11.07 -15.11 8.82
CA TYR A 46 -10.15 -14.95 7.69
C TYR A 46 -9.21 -13.73 7.81
N LYS A 47 -9.03 -13.19 9.02
CA LYS A 47 -8.22 -12.00 9.27
C LYS A 47 -6.84 -12.04 8.62
N ASP A 48 -6.09 -13.14 8.78
CA ASP A 48 -4.72 -13.23 8.26
C ASP A 48 -4.69 -13.29 6.72
N TRP A 49 -5.67 -13.95 6.10
CA TRP A 49 -5.82 -14.02 4.65
C TRP A 49 -6.20 -12.67 4.05
N ILE A 50 -7.14 -11.97 4.70
CA ILE A 50 -7.54 -10.61 4.32
C ILE A 50 -6.33 -9.69 4.39
N LEU A 51 -5.58 -9.75 5.50
CA LEU A 51 -4.40 -8.91 5.70
C LEU A 51 -3.30 -9.21 4.66
N LEU A 52 -3.03 -10.50 4.37
CA LEU A 52 -2.08 -10.91 3.34
C LEU A 52 -2.48 -10.38 1.96
N HIS A 53 -3.75 -10.55 1.59
CA HIS A 53 -4.26 -10.01 0.34
C HIS A 53 -4.10 -8.49 0.28
N SER A 54 -4.43 -7.77 1.37
CA SER A 54 -4.25 -6.32 1.43
C SER A 54 -2.79 -5.91 1.22
N TYR A 55 -1.82 -6.63 1.81
CA TYR A 55 -0.40 -6.37 1.58
C TYR A 55 0.03 -6.55 0.12
N ILE A 56 -0.52 -7.57 -0.56
CA ILE A 56 -0.18 -7.85 -1.96
C ILE A 56 -0.77 -6.79 -2.89
N ILE A 57 -1.99 -6.32 -2.64
CA ILE A 57 -2.71 -5.40 -3.55
C ILE A 57 -2.32 -3.93 -3.34
N THR A 58 -1.99 -3.51 -2.12
CA THR A 58 -1.65 -2.10 -1.80
C THR A 58 -0.50 -1.48 -2.63
N PRO A 59 0.56 -2.20 -3.07
CA PRO A 59 1.61 -1.62 -3.92
C PRO A 59 1.15 -1.29 -5.34
N PHE A 60 0.13 -1.97 -5.88
CA PHE A 60 -0.32 -1.78 -7.26
C PHE A 60 -0.73 -0.35 -7.60
N PRO A 61 -1.61 0.33 -6.84
CA PRO A 61 -1.97 1.72 -7.13
C PRO A 61 -0.77 2.66 -7.08
N ALA A 62 0.19 2.44 -6.16
CA ALA A 62 1.42 3.22 -6.11
C ALA A 62 2.26 3.08 -7.39
N THR A 63 2.42 1.85 -7.88
CA THR A 63 3.11 1.57 -9.14
C THR A 63 2.39 2.20 -10.34
N ILE A 64 1.06 2.14 -10.37
CA ILE A 64 0.25 2.76 -11.43
C ILE A 64 0.50 4.26 -11.47
N VAL A 65 0.46 4.96 -10.33
CA VAL A 65 0.72 6.41 -10.29
C VAL A 65 2.11 6.73 -10.81
N VAL A 66 3.14 6.03 -10.35
CA VAL A 66 4.53 6.25 -10.81
C VAL A 66 4.68 5.98 -12.31
N ALA A 67 4.03 4.94 -12.83
CA ALA A 67 4.04 4.61 -14.25
C ALA A 67 3.37 5.70 -15.09
N PHE A 68 2.22 6.21 -14.65
CA PHE A 68 1.51 7.30 -15.33
C PHE A 68 2.32 8.59 -15.36
N ASP A 69 2.93 8.99 -14.24
CA ASP A 69 3.80 10.17 -14.17
C ASP A 69 4.99 10.04 -15.12
N SER A 70 5.61 8.86 -15.14
CA SER A 70 6.74 8.57 -16.04
C SER A 70 6.33 8.61 -17.51
N LEU A 71 5.16 8.05 -17.84
CA LEU A 71 4.61 8.07 -19.19
C LEU A 71 4.34 9.50 -19.66
N TYR A 72 3.73 10.32 -18.80
CA TYR A 72 3.43 11.72 -19.10
C TYR A 72 4.70 12.53 -19.36
N ALA A 73 5.72 12.38 -18.51
CA ALA A 73 7.02 13.04 -18.70
C ALA A 73 7.66 12.64 -20.04
N ASN A 74 7.65 11.36 -20.39
CA ASN A 74 8.18 10.88 -21.68
C ASN A 74 7.42 11.47 -22.88
N PHE A 75 6.10 11.62 -22.80
CA PHE A 75 5.32 12.25 -23.87
C PHE A 75 5.64 13.74 -24.02
N ALA A 76 5.82 14.46 -22.92
CA ALA A 76 6.23 15.85 -22.94
C ALA A 76 7.62 16.01 -23.59
N ASP A 77 8.59 15.19 -23.18
CA ASP A 77 9.95 15.20 -23.74
C ASP A 77 9.97 14.85 -25.23
N HIS A 78 9.19 13.84 -25.64
CA HIS A 78 9.07 13.44 -27.04
C HIS A 78 8.49 14.57 -27.90
N ALA A 79 7.46 15.28 -27.42
CA ALA A 79 6.90 16.44 -28.11
C ALA A 79 7.94 17.57 -28.26
N CYS A 80 8.65 17.91 -27.18
CA CYS A 80 9.72 18.92 -27.19
C CYS A 80 10.84 18.58 -28.20
N CYS A 81 11.27 17.31 -28.24
CA CYS A 81 12.28 16.85 -29.19
C CYS A 81 11.83 16.99 -30.65
N ILE A 82 10.55 16.68 -30.95
CA ILE A 82 10.00 16.89 -32.29
C ILE A 82 10.05 18.38 -32.67
N PHE A 83 9.64 19.28 -31.78
CA PHE A 83 9.69 20.72 -32.04
C PHE A 83 11.11 21.26 -32.24
N LEU A 84 12.11 20.70 -31.55
CA LEU A 84 13.51 21.09 -31.75
C LEU A 84 14.10 20.59 -33.08
N LEU A 85 13.57 19.48 -33.62
CA LEU A 85 14.01 18.89 -34.88
C LEU A 85 13.28 19.45 -36.11
N THR A 86 12.21 20.23 -35.90
CA THR A 86 11.42 20.87 -36.97
C THR A 86 11.87 22.31 -37.17
#